data_AF-A0A954HIT5-F1
#
_entry.id   AF-A0A954HIT5-F1
#
_cell.length_a   1.000
_cell.length_b   1.000
_cell.length_c   1.000
_cell.angle_alpha   90.00
_cell.angle_beta   90.00
_cell.angle_gamma   90.00
#
_symmetry.space_group_name_H-M   'P 1'
#
loop_
_entity.id
_entity.type
_entity.pdbx_description
1 polymer ?
#
loop_
_entity_poly.entity_id
_entity_poly.type
_entity_poly.pdbx_seq_one_letter_code
_entity_poly.pdbx_strand_id
1 'polypeptide(L)'
;MHRSPQQLTLREKLSEAEKLTRELMHHVEHGFIPKSHDLRRVTRQTSDPNAEEVSDLTVRNTAAKTLESDQYTRKLCEQLNSMLRYIQDDIERLQGRA
;
A
#
# COMPACT_ATOMS: atom_id res chain seq x y z
N MET A 1 -8.50 -14.22 -17.11
CA MET A 1 -7.30 -13.89 -17.91
C MET A 1 -6.74 -12.55 -17.42
N HIS A 2 -5.57 -12.54 -16.77
CA HIS A 2 -4.85 -11.29 -16.47
C HIS A 2 -4.05 -10.94 -17.74
N ARG A 3 -4.40 -9.83 -18.41
CA ARG A 3 -3.60 -9.32 -19.54
C ARG A 3 -2.34 -8.66 -19.01
N SER A 4 -1.21 -8.89 -19.66
CA SER A 4 0.05 -8.22 -19.31
C SER A 4 -0.11 -6.70 -19.52
N PRO A 5 0.48 -5.82 -18.69
CA PRO A 5 0.38 -4.37 -18.87
C PRO A 5 0.75 -3.88 -20.27
N GLN A 6 1.67 -4.55 -20.96
CA GLN A 6 2.08 -4.25 -22.33
C GLN A 6 0.98 -4.50 -23.38
N GLN A 7 -0.01 -5.33 -23.06
CA GLN A 7 -1.13 -5.67 -23.94
C GLN A 7 -2.32 -4.72 -23.77
N LEU A 8 -2.25 -3.81 -22.80
CA LEU A 8 -3.26 -2.80 -22.56
C LEU A 8 -3.01 -1.57 -23.44
N THR A 9 -4.09 -0.96 -23.91
CA THR A 9 -4.07 0.37 -24.51
C THR A 9 -3.71 1.42 -23.45
N LEU A 10 -3.21 2.58 -23.88
CA LEU A 10 -2.91 3.70 -22.97
C LEU A 10 -4.12 4.09 -22.10
N ARG A 11 -5.33 4.09 -22.68
CA ARG A 11 -6.57 4.36 -21.94
C ARG A 11 -6.81 3.33 -20.84
N GLU A 12 -6.67 2.05 -21.14
CA GLU A 12 -6.83 0.97 -20.15
C GLU A 12 -5.77 1.10 -19.04
N LYS A 13 -4.50 1.38 -19.39
CA LYS A 13 -3.43 1.60 -18.41
C LYS A 13 -3.77 2.76 -17.46
N LEU A 14 -4.26 3.89 -17.99
CA LEU A 14 -4.69 5.04 -17.18
C LEU A 14 -5.83 4.68 -16.23
N SER A 15 -6.83 3.94 -16.71
CA SER A 15 -7.93 3.46 -15.86
C SER A 15 -7.47 2.49 -14.77
N GLU A 16 -6.53 1.59 -15.07
CA GLU A 16 -5.96 0.69 -14.06
C GLU A 16 -5.09 1.45 -13.04
N ALA A 17 -4.31 2.44 -13.47
CA ALA A 17 -3.55 3.31 -12.57
C ALA A 17 -4.47 4.10 -11.63
N GLU A 18 -5.61 4.60 -12.12
CA GLU A 18 -6.62 5.27 -11.29
C GLU A 18 -7.19 4.32 -10.23
N LYS A 19 -7.57 3.10 -10.61
CA LYS A 19 -8.08 2.09 -9.68
C LYS A 19 -7.05 1.76 -8.59
N LEU A 20 -5.80 1.49 -8.98
CA LEU A 20 -4.70 1.23 -8.06
C LEU A 20 -4.46 2.41 -7.11
N THR A 21 -4.58 3.64 -7.60
CA THR A 21 -4.43 4.84 -6.78
C THR A 21 -5.55 4.92 -5.73
N ARG A 22 -6.82 4.71 -6.13
CA ARG A 22 -7.96 4.71 -5.19
C ARG A 22 -7.84 3.61 -4.16
N GLU A 23 -7.40 2.42 -4.57
CA GLU A 23 -7.19 1.29 -3.68
C GLU A 23 -6.06 1.57 -2.67
N LEU A 24 -4.94 2.12 -3.14
CA LEU A 24 -3.82 2.52 -2.28
C LEU A 24 -4.25 3.56 -1.25
N MET A 25 -4.97 4.61 -1.67
CA MET A 25 -5.50 5.64 -0.76
C MET A 25 -6.40 5.01 0.31
N HIS A 26 -7.37 4.19 -0.12
CA HIS A 26 -8.30 3.53 0.79
C HIS A 26 -7.57 2.65 1.80
N HIS A 27 -6.62 1.83 1.36
CA HIS A 27 -5.86 0.95 2.25
C HIS A 27 -4.94 1.72 3.20
N VAL A 28 -4.32 2.81 2.76
CA VAL A 28 -3.52 3.66 3.65
C VAL A 28 -4.39 4.24 4.76
N GLU A 29 -5.54 4.81 4.41
CA GLU A 29 -6.47 5.46 5.34
C GLU A 29 -7.13 4.48 6.32
N HIS A 30 -7.59 3.33 5.83
CA HIS A 30 -8.46 2.42 6.60
C HIS A 30 -7.73 1.15 7.06
N GLY A 31 -6.66 0.76 6.36
CA GLY A 31 -5.90 -0.46 6.64
C GLY A 31 -4.62 -0.19 7.43
N PHE A 32 -3.77 0.72 6.94
CA PHE A 32 -2.40 0.89 7.46
C PHE A 32 -2.29 1.89 8.61
N ILE A 33 -2.83 3.10 8.44
CA ILE A 33 -2.75 4.17 9.46
C ILE A 33 -3.37 3.70 10.80
N PRO A 34 -4.59 3.13 10.84
CA PRO A 34 -5.19 2.70 12.10
C PRO A 34 -4.35 1.65 12.84
N LYS A 35 -3.83 0.64 12.13
CA LYS A 35 -2.97 -0.40 12.72
C LYS A 35 -1.67 0.16 13.26
N SER A 36 -1.09 1.15 12.58
CA SER A 36 0.10 1.85 13.04
C SER A 36 -0.18 2.65 14.33
N HIS A 37 -1.34 3.30 14.42
CA HIS A 37 -1.79 3.97 15.64
C HIS A 37 -2.02 2.98 16.80
N ASP A 38 -2.65 1.83 16.54
CA ASP A 38 -2.87 0.80 17.54
C ASP A 38 -1.55 0.24 18.07
N LEU A 39 -0.59 -0.08 17.19
CA LEU A 39 0.74 -0.52 17.59
C LEU A 39 1.43 0.52 18.49
N ARG A 40 1.34 1.81 18.12
CA ARG A 40 1.88 2.91 18.93
C ARG A 40 1.22 3.00 20.31
N ARG A 41 -0.09 2.76 20.40
CA ARG A 41 -0.82 2.78 21.67
C ARG A 41 -0.36 1.65 22.58
N VAL A 42 -0.36 0.42 22.05
CA VAL A 42 -0.04 -0.81 22.79
C VAL A 42 1.41 -0.80 23.30
N THR A 43 2.36 -0.29 22.50
CA THR A 43 3.78 -0.19 22.89
C THR A 43 4.07 0.93 23.89
N ARG A 44 3.25 1.98 23.94
CA ARG A 44 3.38 3.05 24.95
C ARG A 44 2.84 2.63 26.31
N GLN A 45 1.77 1.83 26.36
CA GLN A 45 1.21 1.31 27.60
C GLN A 45 2.19 0.40 28.34
N THR A 46 3.05 -0.34 27.64
CA THR A 46 4.11 -1.16 28.25
C THR A 46 5.16 -0.34 29.01
N SER A 47 5.24 0.98 28.78
CA SER A 47 6.17 1.90 29.45
C SER A 47 5.54 2.72 30.58
N ASP A 48 4.22 2.64 30.76
CA ASP A 48 3.49 3.37 31.80
C ASP A 48 3.24 2.47 33.01
N PRO A 49 3.80 2.77 34.19
CA PRO A 49 3.63 1.95 35.39
C PRO A 49 2.18 1.91 35.92
N ASN A 50 1.28 2.76 35.42
CA ASN A 50 -0.15 2.76 35.78
C ASN A 50 -1.06 2.16 34.70
N ALA A 51 -0.53 1.72 33.56
CA ALA A 51 -1.34 1.12 32.50
C ALA A 51 -1.67 -0.35 32.79
N GLU A 52 -2.83 -0.80 32.30
CA GLU A 52 -3.17 -2.23 32.29
C GLU A 52 -2.05 -3.04 31.63
N GLU A 53 -1.68 -4.15 32.24
CA GLU A 53 -0.59 -5.01 31.79
C GLU A 53 -0.89 -5.55 30.38
N VAL A 54 -0.18 -5.01 29.40
CA VAL A 54 -0.25 -5.47 28.01
C VAL A 54 0.68 -6.66 27.84
N SER A 55 0.12 -7.82 27.49
CA SER A 55 0.94 -9.00 27.22
C SER A 55 1.87 -8.82 26.00
N ASP A 56 3.05 -9.41 26.04
CA ASP A 56 3.97 -9.50 24.89
C ASP A 56 3.30 -10.11 23.65
N LEU A 57 2.37 -11.05 23.87
CA LEU A 57 1.57 -11.65 22.80
C LEU A 57 0.71 -10.60 22.09
N THR A 58 0.10 -9.66 22.82
CA THR A 58 -0.68 -8.54 22.28
C THR A 58 0.20 -7.63 21.43
N VAL A 59 1.38 -7.25 21.94
CA VAL A 59 2.36 -6.43 21.21
C VAL A 59 2.76 -7.11 19.90
N ARG A 60 3.16 -8.38 19.97
CA ARG A 60 3.58 -9.18 18.82
C ARG A 60 2.49 -9.31 17.76
N ASN A 61 1.26 -9.60 18.17
CA ASN A 61 0.13 -9.75 17.25
C ASN A 61 -0.21 -8.42 16.57
N THR A 62 -0.11 -7.30 17.29
CA THR A 62 -0.38 -5.97 16.74
C THR A 62 0.71 -5.58 15.74
N ALA A 63 1.97 -5.86 16.06
CA ALA A 63 3.10 -5.65 15.15
C ALA A 63 2.97 -6.49 13.87
N ALA A 64 2.58 -7.77 13.99
CA ALA A 64 2.37 -8.65 12.84
C ALA A 64 1.29 -8.10 11.88
N LYS A 65 0.14 -7.64 12.41
CA LYS A 65 -0.92 -7.04 11.61
C LYS A 65 -0.48 -5.75 10.90
N THR A 66 0.33 -4.93 11.55
CA THR A 66 0.88 -3.70 10.96
C THR A 66 1.85 -4.03 9.82
N LEU A 67 2.74 -5.01 10.03
CA LEU A 67 3.70 -5.47 9.01
C LEU A 67 3.00 -6.08 7.79
N GLU A 68 1.97 -6.90 7.99
CA GLU A 68 1.16 -7.44 6.89
C GLU A 68 0.51 -6.30 6.09
N SER A 69 0.00 -5.27 6.78
CA SER A 69 -0.60 -4.11 6.14
C SER A 69 0.42 -3.26 5.37
N ASP A 70 1.65 -3.12 5.90
CA ASP A 70 2.78 -2.46 5.20
C ASP A 70 3.15 -3.20 3.92
N GLN A 71 3.26 -4.53 3.99
CA GLN A 71 3.56 -5.38 2.83
C GLN A 71 2.52 -5.20 1.72
N TYR A 72 1.24 -5.15 2.08
CA TYR A 72 0.18 -4.89 1.10
C TYR A 72 0.31 -3.49 0.47
N THR A 73 0.56 -2.46 1.28
CA THR A 73 0.79 -1.09 0.79
C THR A 73 1.95 -1.05 -0.20
N ARG A 74 3.08 -1.70 0.13
CA ARG A 74 4.26 -1.77 -0.76
C ARG A 74 3.93 -2.44 -2.08
N LYS A 75 3.18 -3.54 -2.06
CA LYS A 75 2.74 -4.23 -3.28
C LYS A 75 1.90 -3.33 -4.18
N LEU A 76 0.94 -2.59 -3.61
CA LEU A 76 0.15 -1.62 -4.38
C LEU A 76 1.01 -0.50 -4.97
N CYS A 77 1.96 0.03 -4.20
CA CYS A 77 2.91 1.02 -4.67
C CYS A 77 3.78 0.49 -5.83
N GLU A 78 4.28 -0.73 -5.73
CA GLU A 78 5.07 -1.38 -6.78
C GLU A 78 4.25 -1.57 -8.07
N GLN A 79 3.00 -2.05 -7.93
CA GLN A 79 2.09 -2.21 -9.06
C GLN A 79 1.74 -0.89 -9.73
N LEU A 80 1.43 0.15 -8.93
CA LEU A 80 1.13 1.49 -9.43
C LEU A 80 2.35 2.10 -10.14
N ASN A 81 3.53 2.04 -9.53
CA ASN A 81 4.76 2.53 -10.13
C ASN A 81 5.07 1.81 -11.45
N SER A 82 4.88 0.50 -11.52
CA SER A 82 5.05 -0.24 -12.77
C SER A 82 4.05 0.23 -13.84
N MET A 83 2.79 0.46 -13.47
CA MET A 83 1.77 0.94 -14.42
C MET A 83 2.10 2.35 -14.93
N LEU A 84 2.53 3.25 -14.05
CA LEU A 84 2.93 4.61 -14.40
C LEU A 84 4.13 4.63 -15.35
N ARG A 85 5.10 3.71 -15.18
CA ARG A 85 6.20 3.56 -16.14
C ARG A 85 5.71 3.13 -17.53
N TYR A 86 4.82 2.14 -17.62
CA TYR A 86 4.25 1.75 -18.92
C TYR A 86 3.44 2.88 -19.59
N ILE A 87 2.77 3.72 -18.80
CA ILE A 87 2.07 4.91 -19.30
C ILE A 87 3.09 5.92 -19.83
N GLN A 88 4.17 6.17 -19.10
CA GLN A 88 5.24 7.06 -19.53
C GLN A 88 5.86 6.59 -20.85
N ASP A 89 6.23 5.30 -20.96
CA ASP A 89 6.79 4.72 -22.19
C ASP A 89 5.85 4.89 -23.40
N ASP A 90 4.55 4.68 -23.21
CA ASP A 90 3.54 4.87 -24.26
C ASP A 90 3.46 6.35 -24.70
N ILE A 91 3.49 7.29 -23.75
CA ILE A 91 3.45 8.73 -24.03
C ILE A 91 4.71 9.16 -24.78
N GLU A 92 5.89 8.70 -24.37
CA GLU A 92 7.16 9.01 -25.03
C GLU A 92 7.18 8.51 -26.48
N ARG A 93 6.63 7.31 -26.73
CA ARG A 93 6.45 6.78 -28.09
C ARG A 93 5.51 7.62 -28.93
N LEU A 94 4.37 8.05 -28.38
CA LEU A 94 3.42 8.92 -29.07
C LEU A 94 4.00 10.30 -29.40
N GLN A 95 4.94 10.78 -28.58
CA GLN A 95 5.65 12.05 -28.80
C GLN A 95 6.86 11.92 -29.74
N GLY A 96 7.20 10.70 -30.19
CA GLY A 96 8.39 10.46 -31.02
C GLY A 96 9.71 10.64 -30.28
N ARG A 97 9.71 10.46 -28.95
CA ARG A 97 10.89 10.59 -28.06
C ARG A 97 11.47 9.25 -27.60
N ALA A 98 10.97 8.15 -28.15
CA ALA A 98 11.34 6.77 -27.81
C ALA A 98 12.46 6.22 -28.68
#